data_AF-A0A2V5JB04-F1
#
_entry.id   AF-A0A2V5JB04-F1
#
_cell.length_a   1.000
_cell.length_b   1.000
_cell.length_c   1.000
_cell.angle_alpha   90.00
_cell.angle_beta   90.00
_cell.angle_gamma   90.00
#
_symmetry.space_group_name_H-M   'P 1'
#
loop_
_entity.id
_entity.type
_entity.pdbx_description
1 polymer ?
#
loop_
_entity_poly.entity_id
_entity_poly.type
_entity_poly.pdbx_seq_one_letter_code
_entity_poly.pdbx_strand_id
1 'polypeptide(L)'
;MAPSIASSDNRPESGRPVEHAHKTSLSSSADPNSALMGERAVDSVGSNGFSLRSMQHRDREGKLITDPDLSNPTRYRFERPLDTIRSFEAAIERRRRENAGL
;
A
#
# COMPACT_ATOMS: atom_id res chain seq x y z
N MET A 1 -50.26 9.87 55.94
CA MET A 1 -50.11 9.78 54.47
C MET A 1 -48.74 10.39 54.14
N ALA A 2 -47.79 9.58 53.67
CA ALA A 2 -46.42 10.03 53.35
C ALA A 2 -46.33 10.43 51.87
N PRO A 3 -45.55 11.46 51.49
CA PRO A 3 -45.35 11.83 50.10
C PRO A 3 -44.34 10.93 49.39
N SER A 4 -44.68 10.51 48.18
CA SER A 4 -43.88 9.66 47.30
C SER A 4 -42.71 10.42 46.67
N ILE A 5 -41.54 9.78 46.68
CA ILE A 5 -40.26 10.29 46.18
C ILE A 5 -40.24 10.07 44.66
N ALA A 6 -40.28 11.13 43.86
CA ALA A 6 -40.11 11.03 42.40
C ALA A 6 -38.61 10.95 42.07
N SER A 7 -38.17 9.82 41.48
CA SER A 7 -36.81 9.65 40.97
C SER A 7 -36.58 10.56 39.76
N SER A 8 -35.49 11.32 39.81
CA SER A 8 -34.98 12.13 38.70
C SER A 8 -34.22 11.25 37.71
N ASP A 9 -34.89 10.78 36.66
CA ASP A 9 -34.23 10.14 35.51
C ASP A 9 -33.62 11.21 34.60
N ASN A 10 -32.31 11.44 34.74
CA ASN A 10 -31.51 12.23 33.80
C ASN A 10 -31.02 11.30 32.67
N ARG A 11 -31.80 11.18 31.59
CA ARG A 11 -31.36 10.53 30.33
C ARG A 11 -31.14 11.61 29.26
N PRO A 12 -29.92 11.78 28.72
CA PRO A 12 -29.69 12.73 27.65
C PRO A 12 -30.25 12.19 26.33
N GLU A 13 -31.22 12.92 25.78
CA GLU A 13 -31.82 12.71 24.47
C GLU A 13 -30.79 13.03 23.36
N SER A 14 -30.31 12.01 22.66
CA SER A 14 -29.44 12.14 21.50
C SER A 14 -30.25 12.57 20.28
N GLY A 15 -30.05 13.79 19.75
CA GLY A 15 -30.78 14.18 18.54
C GLY A 15 -30.62 15.60 18.00
N ARG A 16 -29.46 16.26 18.11
CA ARG A 16 -29.23 17.56 17.43
C ARG A 16 -28.06 17.45 16.44
N PRO A 17 -28.26 17.71 15.13
CA PRO A 17 -27.14 17.79 14.20
C PRO A 17 -26.45 19.14 14.37
N VAL A 18 -25.15 19.11 14.63
CA VAL A 18 -24.30 20.31 14.68
C VAL A 18 -23.91 20.66 13.25
N GLU A 19 -24.32 21.82 12.76
CA GLU A 19 -23.96 22.29 11.43
C GLU A 19 -22.47 22.66 11.37
N HIS A 20 -21.68 21.88 10.64
CA HIS A 20 -20.28 22.17 10.38
C HIS A 20 -20.18 23.05 9.12
N ALA A 21 -19.76 24.31 9.31
CA ALA A 21 -19.47 25.24 8.22
C ALA A 21 -18.51 24.63 7.19
N HIS A 22 -18.96 24.55 5.93
CA HIS A 22 -18.21 24.00 4.82
C HIS A 22 -17.05 24.92 4.46
N LYS A 23 -15.82 24.51 4.77
CA LYS A 23 -14.61 25.21 4.30
C LYS A 23 -14.41 24.88 2.82
N THR A 24 -14.42 25.89 1.96
CA THR A 24 -14.16 25.78 0.52
C THR A 24 -12.67 25.51 0.27
N SER A 25 -12.25 24.25 0.46
CA SER A 25 -10.93 23.75 0.05
C SER A 25 -11.11 22.43 -0.71
N LEU A 26 -11.90 22.49 -1.79
CA LEU A 26 -12.23 21.35 -2.65
C LEU A 26 -11.26 21.21 -3.84
N SER A 27 -10.07 21.82 -3.75
CA SER A 27 -9.04 21.74 -4.80
C SER A 27 -7.66 21.39 -4.25
N SER A 28 -7.58 21.00 -2.97
CA SER A 28 -6.34 20.49 -2.39
C SER A 28 -6.12 19.05 -2.86
N SER A 29 -4.86 18.61 -2.99
CA SER A 29 -4.51 17.18 -3.15
C SER A 29 -5.01 16.31 -2.00
N ALA A 30 -5.52 16.93 -0.93
CA ALA A 30 -6.21 16.29 0.18
C ALA A 30 -7.71 16.02 -0.06
N ASP A 31 -8.29 16.47 -1.19
CA ASP A 31 -9.69 16.13 -1.53
C ASP A 31 -9.76 14.69 -2.04
N PRO A 32 -10.44 13.77 -1.34
CA PRO A 32 -10.56 12.37 -1.77
C PRO A 32 -11.27 12.21 -3.12
N ASN A 33 -12.12 13.17 -3.53
CA ASN A 33 -12.78 13.14 -4.83
C ASN A 33 -11.84 13.53 -5.98
N SER A 34 -10.72 14.19 -5.69
CA SER A 34 -9.72 14.54 -6.71
C SER A 34 -9.11 13.31 -7.39
N ALA A 35 -9.05 12.17 -6.69
CA ALA A 35 -8.55 10.91 -7.24
C ALA A 35 -9.44 10.33 -8.35
N LEU A 36 -10.73 10.70 -8.40
CA LEU A 36 -11.66 10.24 -9.43
C LEU A 36 -11.49 10.99 -10.76
N MET A 37 -11.09 12.27 -10.68
CA MET A 37 -10.96 13.17 -11.84
C MET A 37 -9.51 13.40 -12.28
N GLY A 38 -8.53 13.04 -11.44
CA GLY A 38 -7.10 13.18 -11.75
C GLY A 38 -6.63 12.18 -12.81
N GLU A 39 -5.61 12.56 -13.58
CA GLU A 39 -4.99 11.67 -14.57
C GLU A 39 -4.52 10.38 -13.91
N ARG A 40 -5.02 9.24 -14.38
CA ARG A 40 -4.53 7.95 -13.93
C ARG A 40 -3.21 7.70 -14.63
N ALA A 41 -2.19 7.32 -13.87
CA ALA A 41 -0.88 6.93 -14.43
C ALA A 41 -0.98 5.80 -15.49
N VAL A 42 -2.10 5.06 -15.51
CA VAL A 42 -2.39 4.02 -16.51
C VAL A 42 -2.73 4.59 -17.89
N ASP A 43 -3.25 5.82 -17.96
CA ASP A 43 -3.74 6.44 -19.19
C ASP A 43 -2.60 7.14 -19.96
N SER A 44 -1.48 7.46 -19.29
CA SER A 44 -0.28 8.03 -19.93
C SER A 44 0.59 6.98 -20.63
N VAL A 45 0.42 5.70 -20.27
CA VAL A 45 1.05 4.58 -20.96
C VAL A 45 0.19 4.29 -22.19
N GLY A 46 0.42 5.05 -23.26
CA GLY A 46 -0.28 4.86 -24.54
C GLY A 46 -0.24 3.40 -25.00
N SER A 47 -1.17 3.00 -25.89
CA SER A 47 -1.36 1.63 -26.40
C SER A 47 -0.11 0.90 -26.92
N ASN A 48 1.02 1.60 -27.09
CA ASN A 48 2.35 1.04 -27.35
C ASN A 48 3.07 0.58 -26.06
N GLY A 49 2.35 0.50 -24.94
CA GLY A 49 2.84 0.05 -23.66
C GLY A 49 3.43 -1.35 -23.76
N PHE A 50 4.71 -1.47 -23.46
CA PHE A 50 5.40 -2.74 -23.31
C PHE A 50 4.57 -3.68 -22.45
N SER A 51 4.22 -4.86 -22.97
CA SER A 51 3.43 -5.82 -22.22
C SER A 51 4.22 -6.27 -21.00
N LEU A 52 3.71 -5.97 -19.80
CA LEU A 52 4.33 -6.45 -18.55
C LEU A 52 4.44 -7.97 -18.52
N ARG A 53 3.55 -8.67 -19.21
CA ARG A 53 3.60 -10.13 -19.39
C ARG A 53 4.75 -10.60 -20.27
N SER A 54 5.26 -9.75 -21.16
CA SER A 54 6.43 -10.01 -22.00
C SER A 54 7.75 -9.65 -21.31
N MET A 55 7.70 -9.09 -20.09
CA MET A 55 8.90 -8.76 -19.34
C MET A 55 9.60 -10.03 -18.90
N GLN A 56 10.83 -10.25 -19.38
CA GLN A 56 11.59 -11.42 -18.99
C GLN A 56 12.46 -11.12 -17.76
N HIS A 57 12.23 -11.88 -16.69
CA HIS A 57 12.99 -11.74 -15.46
C HIS A 57 14.37 -12.37 -15.57
N ARG A 58 15.34 -11.75 -14.90
CA ARG A 58 16.71 -12.25 -14.75
C ARG A 58 16.98 -12.49 -13.28
N ASP A 59 17.82 -13.47 -12.99
CA ASP A 59 18.33 -13.73 -11.66
C ASP A 59 19.38 -12.68 -11.24
N ARG A 60 19.94 -12.86 -10.04
CA ARG A 60 20.95 -11.97 -9.46
C ARG A 60 22.24 -11.92 -10.30
N GLU A 61 22.57 -13.00 -10.98
CA GLU A 61 23.72 -13.11 -11.87
C GLU A 61 23.43 -12.51 -13.26
N GLY A 62 22.21 -12.02 -13.49
CA GLY A 62 21.77 -11.44 -14.75
C GLY A 62 21.40 -12.46 -15.82
N LYS A 63 21.29 -13.75 -15.45
CA LYS A 63 20.87 -14.81 -16.34
C LYS A 63 19.35 -14.89 -16.39
N LEU A 64 18.82 -15.22 -17.57
CA LEU A 64 17.38 -15.34 -17.80
C LEU A 64 16.78 -16.47 -16.95
N ILE A 65 15.68 -16.18 -16.26
CA ILE A 65 14.93 -17.19 -15.50
C ILE A 65 14.06 -17.98 -16.49
N THR A 66 14.53 -19.16 -16.88
CA THR A 66 13.80 -20.04 -17.83
C THR A 66 12.67 -20.80 -17.15
N ASP A 67 12.89 -21.24 -15.91
CA ASP A 67 11.90 -21.92 -15.08
C ASP A 67 11.62 -21.08 -13.83
N PRO A 68 10.58 -20.23 -13.83
CA PRO A 68 10.19 -19.43 -12.68
C PRO A 68 9.47 -20.26 -11.60
N ASP A 69 9.79 -19.97 -10.35
CA ASP A 69 9.05 -20.47 -9.18
C ASP A 69 7.59 -19.96 -9.21
N LEU A 70 6.65 -20.84 -8.85
CA LEU A 70 5.21 -20.53 -8.86
C LEU A 70 4.85 -19.44 -7.85
N SER A 71 5.56 -19.40 -6.71
CA SER A 71 5.31 -18.42 -5.66
C SER A 71 6.03 -17.09 -5.92
N ASN A 72 7.11 -17.14 -6.70
CA ASN A 72 7.95 -15.99 -6.97
C ASN A 72 8.58 -16.07 -8.38
N PRO A 73 8.01 -15.39 -9.39
CA PRO A 73 8.52 -15.41 -10.76
C PRO A 73 9.87 -14.70 -10.94
N THR A 74 10.36 -14.02 -9.90
CA THR A 74 11.73 -13.47 -9.86
C THR A 74 12.76 -14.48 -9.37
N ARG A 75 12.35 -15.73 -9.12
CA ARG A 75 13.21 -16.80 -8.59
C ARG A 75 13.18 -18.04 -9.50
N TYR A 76 14.33 -18.70 -9.65
CA TYR A 76 14.41 -19.97 -10.38
C TYR A 76 13.84 -21.13 -9.54
N ARG A 77 13.05 -22.01 -10.17
CA ARG A 77 12.36 -23.12 -9.47
C ARG A 77 13.27 -24.01 -8.65
N PHE A 78 14.46 -24.30 -9.17
CA PHE A 78 15.39 -25.28 -8.56
C PHE A 78 16.56 -24.61 -7.84
N GLU A 79 16.44 -23.32 -7.52
CA GLU A 79 17.42 -22.65 -6.67
C GLU A 79 17.46 -23.30 -5.28
N ARG A 80 18.67 -23.47 -4.74
CA ARG A 80 18.86 -24.05 -3.40
C ARG A 80 18.34 -23.05 -2.35
N PRO A 81 17.38 -23.43 -1.49
CA PRO A 81 16.80 -22.50 -0.51
C PRO A 81 17.84 -21.81 0.39
N LEU A 82 18.93 -22.50 0.74
CA LEU A 82 20.03 -21.93 1.54
C LEU A 82 20.79 -20.82 0.80
N ASP A 83 21.01 -20.99 -0.51
CA ASP A 83 21.72 -20.00 -1.33
C ASP A 83 20.84 -18.75 -1.49
N THR A 84 19.52 -18.95 -1.67
CA THR A 84 18.54 -17.86 -1.66
C THR A 84 18.60 -17.06 -0.35
N ILE A 85 18.55 -17.73 0.81
CA ILE A 85 18.57 -17.08 2.13
C ILE A 85 19.87 -16.30 2.32
N ARG A 86 21.02 -16.92 2.04
CA ARG A 86 22.33 -16.23 2.12
C ARG A 86 22.43 -15.04 1.18
N SER A 87 21.83 -15.12 0.00
CA SER A 87 21.80 -14.02 -0.95
C SER A 87 21.02 -12.81 -0.42
N PHE A 88 19.91 -13.05 0.30
CA PHE A 88 19.12 -12.01 0.96
C PHE A 88 19.90 -11.38 2.11
N GLU A 89 20.55 -12.19 2.95
CA GLU A 89 21.41 -11.68 4.02
C GLU A 89 22.52 -10.78 3.47
N ALA A 90 23.22 -11.25 2.42
CA ALA A 90 24.27 -10.46 1.77
C ALA A 90 23.74 -9.14 1.18
N ALA A 91 22.55 -9.14 0.59
CA ALA A 91 21.93 -7.94 0.03
C ALA A 91 21.50 -6.94 1.12
N ILE A 92 20.93 -7.43 2.23
CA ILE A 92 20.57 -6.61 3.39
C ILE A 92 21.82 -6.00 4.01
N GLU A 93 22.87 -6.81 4.20
CA GLU A 93 24.12 -6.36 4.79
C GLU A 93 24.81 -5.31 3.91
N ARG A 94 24.81 -5.51 2.59
CA ARG A 94 25.29 -4.51 1.63
C ARG A 94 24.54 -3.19 1.76
N ARG A 95 23.20 -3.22 1.79
CA ARG A 95 22.38 -2.02 1.96
C ARG A 95 22.63 -1.33 3.30
N ARG A 96 22.81 -2.09 4.38
CA ARG A 96 23.16 -1.54 5.70
C ARG A 96 24.49 -0.82 5.67
N ARG A 97 25.49 -1.41 5.00
CA ARG A 97 26.81 -0.79 4.82
C ARG A 97 26.73 0.51 4.02
N GLU A 98 26.02 0.49 2.89
CA GLU A 98 25.77 1.69 2.05
C GLU A 98 25.11 2.82 2.87
N ASN A 99 24.09 2.50 3.68
CA ASN A 99 23.41 3.47 4.55
C ASN A 99 24.29 3.97 5.71
N ALA A 100 25.27 3.18 6.13
CA ALA A 100 26.24 3.55 7.17
C ALA A 100 27.39 4.41 6.61
N GLY A 101 27.45 4.66 5.31
CA GLY A 101 28.49 5.48 4.67
C GLY A 101 29.87 4.84 4.64
N LEU A 102 29.95 3.50 4.70
CA LEU A 102 31.17 2.69 4.58
C LEU A 102 31.33 2.13 3.16
#